data_AF-A0A938P5R8-F1
#
_entry.id   AF-A0A938P5R8-F1
#
_cell.length_a   1.000
_cell.length_b   1.000
_cell.length_c   1.000
_cell.angle_alpha   90.00
_cell.angle_beta   90.00
_cell.angle_gamma   90.00
#
_symmetry.space_group_name_H-M   'P 1'
#
loop_
_entity.id
_entity.type
_entity.pdbx_description
1 polymer ?
#
loop_
_entity_poly.entity_id
_entity_poly.type
_entity_poly.pdbx_seq_one_letter_code
_entity_poly.pdbx_strand_id
1 'polypeptide(L)'
;MNRGDPTSRFHPSLILITVFWLATAARSDETSRAFGWERANARMSTARAHADFLEAARTYNRLVLDGDTRGALFYNLGTALLLAGDAPNAIAALDRAERRLGATPATRANLRLAYGLLDAPPSADDAPRSLPFALAPPAPLPWTHTAFFWHYESPCRHRAGAAAVGWVILFAGLFIRLFRPAAARPWVWAGLFLFAIYGTSTAITLLQEYRDSRSWPTRVFTSNGGEDAS
;
A
#
# COMPACT_ATOMS: atom_id res chain seq x y z
N MET A 1 -17.12 -25.35 60.66
CA MET A 1 -17.63 -25.39 59.28
C MET A 1 -16.69 -24.56 58.43
N ASN A 2 -15.76 -25.22 57.72
CA ASN A 2 -14.63 -24.58 57.03
C ASN A 2 -15.01 -24.35 55.57
N ARG A 3 -15.21 -23.10 55.15
CA ARG A 3 -15.42 -22.74 53.73
C ARG A 3 -14.05 -22.63 53.08
N GLY A 4 -13.67 -23.65 52.31
CA GLY A 4 -12.49 -23.62 51.47
C GLY A 4 -12.65 -22.57 50.38
N ASP A 5 -11.77 -21.58 50.39
CA ASP A 5 -11.68 -20.55 49.36
C ASP A 5 -10.97 -21.16 48.12
N PRO A 6 -11.64 -21.29 46.96
CA PRO A 6 -11.01 -21.79 45.75
C PRO A 6 -10.16 -20.67 45.16
N THR A 7 -8.99 -20.44 45.75
CA THR A 7 -7.98 -19.57 45.15
C THR A 7 -7.65 -20.11 43.76
N SER A 8 -8.09 -19.36 42.74
CA SER A 8 -7.80 -19.61 41.34
C SER A 8 -6.29 -19.71 41.18
N ARG A 9 -5.79 -20.93 41.02
CA ARG A 9 -4.40 -21.17 40.63
C ARG A 9 -4.25 -20.64 39.21
N PHE A 10 -3.81 -19.39 39.09
CA PHE A 10 -3.31 -18.86 37.83
C PHE A 10 -2.22 -19.83 37.36
N HIS A 11 -2.45 -20.50 36.24
CA HIS A 11 -1.53 -21.45 35.66
C HIS A 11 -0.67 -20.72 34.61
N PRO A 12 0.48 -20.12 34.98
CA PRO A 12 1.36 -19.42 34.04
C PRO A 12 1.81 -20.31 32.88
N SER A 13 1.80 -21.63 33.06
CA SER A 13 2.09 -22.64 32.04
C SER A 13 1.13 -22.59 30.85
N LEU A 14 -0.16 -22.30 31.06
CA LEU A 14 -1.14 -22.19 29.96
C LEU A 14 -0.87 -20.94 29.13
N ILE A 15 -0.53 -19.82 29.78
CA ILE A 15 -0.18 -18.56 29.09
C ILE A 15 1.07 -18.74 28.23
N LEU A 16 2.12 -19.39 28.76
CA LEU A 16 3.36 -19.64 28.02
C LEU A 16 3.15 -20.54 26.80
N ILE A 17 2.31 -21.57 26.92
CA ILE A 17 1.96 -22.44 25.80
C ILE A 17 1.20 -21.66 24.73
N THR A 18 0.23 -20.81 25.10
CA THR A 18 -0.51 -19.98 24.13
C THR A 18 0.39 -18.96 23.42
N VAL A 19 1.32 -18.31 24.14
CA VAL A 19 2.30 -17.39 23.54
C VAL A 19 3.25 -18.12 22.59
N PHE A 20 3.69 -19.33 22.95
CA PHE A 20 4.54 -20.14 22.08
C PHE A 20 3.83 -20.54 20.78
N TRP A 21 2.59 -21.04 20.86
CA TRP A 21 1.80 -21.39 19.67
C TRP A 21 1.55 -20.17 18.76
N LEU A 22 1.20 -19.02 19.34
CA LEU A 22 0.96 -17.80 18.59
C LEU A 22 2.24 -17.30 17.89
N ALA A 23 3.39 -17.38 18.56
CA ALA A 23 4.69 -17.04 17.98
C ALA A 23 5.10 -18.00 16.85
N THR A 24 4.83 -19.31 17.00
CA THR A 24 5.12 -20.29 15.94
C THR A 24 4.23 -20.10 14.71
N ALA A 25 2.93 -19.83 14.89
CA ALA A 25 2.00 -19.57 13.80
C ALA A 25 2.34 -18.29 13.02
N ALA A 26 2.72 -17.21 13.73
CA ALA A 26 3.17 -15.97 13.10
C ALA A 26 4.46 -16.17 12.28
N ARG A 27 5.36 -17.04 12.73
CA ARG A 27 6.63 -17.33 12.05
C ARG A 27 6.47 -18.20 10.80
N SER A 28 5.56 -19.18 10.82
CA SER A 28 5.26 -20.01 9.63
C SER A 28 4.62 -19.19 8.51
N ASP A 29 3.77 -18.22 8.86
CA ASP A 29 3.15 -17.30 7.91
C ASP A 29 4.20 -16.40 7.23
N GLU A 30 5.11 -15.80 8.01
CA GLU A 30 6.19 -14.97 7.46
C GLU A 30 7.11 -15.74 6.51
N THR A 31 7.45 -16.98 6.85
CA THR A 31 8.30 -17.84 6.00
C THR A 31 7.61 -18.18 4.67
N SER A 32 6.31 -18.48 4.72
CA SER A 32 5.50 -18.76 3.52
C SER A 32 5.41 -17.53 2.62
N ARG A 33 5.21 -16.34 3.21
CA ARG A 33 5.22 -15.05 2.48
C ARG A 33 6.58 -14.74 1.87
N ALA A 34 7.68 -15.01 2.58
CA ALA A 34 9.04 -14.82 2.07
C ALA A 34 9.33 -15.74 0.87
N PHE A 35 8.99 -17.02 0.96
CA PHE A 35 9.16 -17.96 -0.16
C PHE A 35 8.31 -17.57 -1.37
N GLY A 36 7.04 -17.20 -1.16
CA GLY A 36 6.18 -16.72 -2.24
C GLY A 36 6.69 -15.45 -2.90
N TRP A 37 7.28 -14.53 -2.11
CA TRP A 37 7.95 -13.33 -2.60
C TRP A 37 9.16 -13.65 -3.47
N GLU A 38 10.04 -14.54 -3.03
CA GLU A 38 11.22 -14.98 -3.81
C GLU A 38 10.81 -15.64 -5.13
N ARG A 39 9.80 -16.53 -5.09
CA ARG A 39 9.24 -17.16 -6.29
C ARG A 39 8.70 -16.14 -7.29
N ALA A 40 8.00 -15.12 -6.81
CA ALA A 40 7.47 -14.05 -7.66
C ALA A 40 8.58 -13.20 -8.29
N ASN A 41 9.61 -12.85 -7.51
CA ASN A 41 10.78 -12.12 -8.03
C ASN A 41 11.57 -12.95 -9.06
N ALA A 42 11.76 -14.26 -8.81
CA ALA A 42 12.43 -15.14 -9.75
C ALA A 42 11.70 -15.16 -11.11
N ARG A 43 10.37 -15.34 -11.09
CA ARG A 43 9.53 -15.26 -12.31
C ARG A 43 9.64 -13.92 -13.02
N MET A 44 9.58 -12.82 -12.26
CA MET A 44 9.73 -11.47 -12.81
C MET A 44 11.07 -11.30 -13.52
N SER A 45 12.16 -11.83 -12.96
CA SER A 45 13.52 -11.67 -13.53
C SER A 45 13.73 -12.44 -14.84
N THR A 46 13.04 -13.58 -14.99
CA THR A 46 13.11 -14.43 -16.18
C THR A 46 12.08 -14.07 -17.25
N ALA A 47 11.08 -13.25 -16.92
CA ALA A 47 10.03 -12.86 -17.86
C ALA A 47 10.59 -12.10 -19.07
N ARG A 48 10.06 -12.42 -20.26
CA ARG A 48 10.46 -11.79 -21.53
C ARG A 48 9.26 -11.35 -22.37
N ALA A 49 8.10 -11.98 -22.20
CA ALA A 49 6.87 -11.66 -22.91
C ALA A 49 5.77 -11.15 -21.97
N HIS A 50 4.74 -10.51 -22.54
CA HIS A 50 3.57 -10.01 -21.80
C HIS A 50 2.91 -11.11 -20.94
N ALA A 51 2.78 -12.33 -21.49
CA ALA A 51 2.24 -13.48 -20.76
C ALA A 51 3.09 -13.85 -19.53
N ASP A 52 4.42 -13.85 -19.64
CA ASP A 52 5.31 -14.14 -18.51
C ASP A 52 5.16 -13.11 -17.38
N PHE A 53 5.04 -11.83 -17.75
CA PHE A 53 4.81 -10.75 -16.78
C PHE A 53 3.43 -10.89 -16.13
N LEU A 54 2.41 -11.33 -16.86
CA LEU A 54 1.09 -11.62 -16.31
C LEU A 54 1.15 -12.78 -15.30
N GLU A 55 1.94 -13.82 -15.56
CA GLU A 55 2.16 -14.90 -14.59
C GLU A 55 2.89 -14.44 -13.33
N ALA A 56 3.89 -13.58 -13.48
CA ALA A 56 4.57 -12.95 -12.35
C ALA A 56 3.58 -12.10 -11.53
N ALA A 57 2.74 -11.30 -12.19
CA ALA A 57 1.68 -10.51 -11.56
C ALA A 57 0.67 -11.40 -10.80
N ARG A 58 0.20 -12.51 -11.40
CA ARG A 58 -0.66 -13.49 -10.72
C ARG A 58 -0.01 -14.08 -9.48
N THR A 59 1.32 -14.27 -9.49
CA THR A 59 2.07 -14.78 -8.33
C THR A 59 2.11 -13.75 -7.20
N TYR A 60 2.42 -12.49 -7.51
CA TYR A 60 2.36 -11.41 -6.52
C TYR A 60 0.94 -11.21 -5.99
N ASN A 61 -0.08 -11.34 -6.84
CA ASN A 61 -1.47 -11.16 -6.44
C ASN A 61 -1.93 -12.18 -5.41
N ARG A 62 -1.42 -13.43 -5.46
CA ARG A 62 -1.70 -14.41 -4.40
C ARG A 62 -1.23 -13.91 -3.04
N LEU A 63 -0.01 -13.34 -2.96
CA LEU A 63 0.47 -12.73 -1.71
C LEU A 63 -0.45 -11.60 -1.22
N VAL A 64 -0.97 -10.78 -2.13
CA VAL A 64 -1.93 -9.72 -1.78
C VAL A 64 -3.24 -10.30 -1.26
N LEU A 65 -3.75 -11.36 -1.88
CA LEU A 65 -4.97 -12.06 -1.45
C LEU A 65 -4.78 -12.78 -0.11
N ASP A 66 -3.57 -13.24 0.17
CA ASP A 66 -3.16 -13.82 1.45
C ASP A 66 -2.94 -12.75 2.54
N GLY A 67 -3.16 -11.47 2.23
CA GLY A 67 -3.14 -10.37 3.19
C GLY A 67 -1.78 -9.67 3.32
N ASP A 68 -0.80 -9.96 2.46
CA ASP A 68 0.45 -9.21 2.43
C ASP A 68 0.18 -7.77 1.95
N THR A 69 0.59 -6.81 2.76
CA THR A 69 0.35 -5.38 2.54
C THR A 69 1.64 -4.58 2.39
N ARG A 70 2.78 -5.22 2.09
CA ARG A 70 4.06 -4.50 1.93
C ARG A 70 4.04 -3.59 0.70
N GLY A 71 4.58 -2.38 0.82
CA GLY A 71 4.63 -1.43 -0.30
C GLY A 71 5.42 -1.95 -1.51
N ALA A 72 6.51 -2.67 -1.26
CA ALA A 72 7.32 -3.28 -2.32
C ALA A 72 6.55 -4.35 -3.11
N LEU A 73 5.60 -5.05 -2.47
CA LEU A 73 4.74 -6.01 -3.13
C LEU A 73 3.85 -5.34 -4.17
N PHE A 74 3.19 -4.26 -3.78
CA PHE A 74 2.35 -3.50 -4.69
C PHE A 74 3.17 -2.86 -5.81
N TYR A 75 4.39 -2.40 -5.54
CA TYR A 75 5.27 -1.84 -6.57
C TYR A 75 5.66 -2.89 -7.62
N ASN A 76 6.09 -4.08 -7.20
CA ASN A 76 6.48 -5.15 -8.12
C ASN A 76 5.26 -5.70 -8.88
N LEU A 77 4.12 -5.86 -8.21
CA LEU A 77 2.86 -6.25 -8.85
C LEU A 77 2.45 -5.24 -9.92
N GLY A 78 2.45 -3.95 -9.59
CA GLY A 78 2.11 -2.89 -10.54
C GLY A 78 3.07 -2.80 -11.72
N THR A 79 4.35 -3.04 -11.48
CA THR A 79 5.37 -3.11 -12.54
C THR A 79 5.15 -4.32 -13.44
N ALA A 80 4.85 -5.49 -12.88
CA ALA A 80 4.54 -6.69 -13.66
C ALA A 80 3.26 -6.49 -14.51
N LEU A 81 2.22 -5.90 -13.94
CA LEU A 81 0.98 -5.57 -14.66
C LEU A 81 1.22 -4.56 -15.77
N LEU A 82 2.03 -3.53 -15.51
CA LEU A 82 2.42 -2.54 -16.51
C LEU A 82 3.12 -3.22 -17.70
N LEU A 83 4.09 -4.09 -17.43
CA LEU A 83 4.82 -4.83 -18.46
C LEU A 83 3.94 -5.89 -19.15
N ALA A 84 2.91 -6.41 -18.49
CA ALA A 84 1.88 -7.26 -19.10
C ALA A 84 0.88 -6.48 -19.98
N GLY A 85 0.90 -5.14 -19.91
CA GLY A 85 0.00 -4.25 -20.65
C GLY A 85 -1.30 -3.91 -19.92
N ASP A 86 -1.48 -4.36 -18.68
CA ASP A 86 -2.69 -4.13 -17.88
C ASP A 86 -2.62 -2.78 -17.15
N ALA A 87 -2.83 -1.69 -17.89
CA ALA A 87 -2.76 -0.33 -17.35
C ALA A 87 -3.69 -0.10 -16.14
N PRO A 88 -4.99 -0.46 -16.17
CA PRO A 88 -5.90 -0.17 -15.06
C PRO A 88 -5.49 -0.87 -13.75
N ASN A 89 -5.03 -2.12 -13.81
CA ASN A 89 -4.59 -2.82 -12.62
C ASN A 89 -3.17 -2.39 -12.19
N ALA A 90 -2.31 -2.02 -13.14
CA ALA A 90 -1.01 -1.44 -12.84
C ALA A 90 -1.12 -0.13 -12.05
N ILE A 91 -1.98 0.80 -12.48
CA ILE A 91 -2.25 2.07 -11.77
C ILE A 91 -2.71 1.77 -10.34
N ALA A 92 -3.71 0.90 -10.18
CA ALA A 92 -4.25 0.56 -8.87
C ALA A 92 -3.19 -0.05 -7.92
N ALA A 93 -2.32 -0.92 -8.43
CA ALA A 93 -1.21 -1.46 -7.65
C ALA A 93 -0.16 -0.40 -7.31
N LEU A 94 0.25 0.42 -8.28
CA LEU A 94 1.27 1.45 -8.08
C LEU A 94 0.79 2.57 -7.13
N ASP A 95 -0.48 2.94 -7.16
CA ASP A 95 -1.07 3.88 -6.20
C ASP A 95 -1.01 3.33 -4.76
N ARG A 96 -1.32 2.03 -4.58
CA ARG A 96 -1.18 1.35 -3.28
C ARG A 96 0.27 1.30 -2.81
N ALA A 97 1.21 1.17 -3.74
CA ALA A 97 2.65 1.22 -3.46
C ALA A 97 3.09 2.62 -3.01
N GLU A 98 2.67 3.67 -3.74
CA GLU A 98 3.01 5.05 -3.44
C GLU A 98 2.52 5.47 -2.05
N ARG A 99 1.28 5.14 -1.69
CA ARG A 99 0.75 5.47 -0.34
C ARG A 99 1.55 4.85 0.81
N ARG A 100 2.22 3.71 0.56
CA ARG A 100 3.01 2.97 1.56
C ARG A 100 4.48 3.32 1.59
N LEU A 101 5.07 3.54 0.42
CA LEU A 101 6.50 3.83 0.26
C LEU A 101 6.79 5.33 0.21
N GLY A 102 5.77 6.15 0.00
CA GLY A 102 5.92 7.52 -0.49
C GLY A 102 6.21 7.53 -1.98
N ALA A 103 6.10 8.71 -2.58
CA ALA A 103 6.48 8.94 -3.96
C ALA A 103 7.98 8.74 -4.16
N THR A 104 8.34 7.82 -5.06
CA THR A 104 9.71 7.62 -5.52
C THR A 104 9.82 7.95 -7.01
N PRO A 105 11.01 8.31 -7.52
CA PRO A 105 11.20 8.50 -8.96
C PRO A 105 10.75 7.29 -9.78
N ALA A 106 11.02 6.08 -9.29
CA ALA A 106 10.64 4.83 -9.95
C ALA A 106 9.12 4.60 -9.95
N THR A 107 8.44 4.76 -8.80
CA THR A 107 6.97 4.64 -8.72
C THR A 107 6.28 5.66 -9.62
N ARG A 108 6.74 6.92 -9.60
CA ARG A 108 6.18 7.98 -10.45
C ARG A 108 6.44 7.73 -11.94
N ALA A 109 7.60 7.19 -12.31
CA ALA A 109 7.88 6.81 -13.70
C ALA A 109 6.89 5.74 -14.17
N ASN A 110 6.71 4.67 -13.39
CA ASN A 110 5.78 3.58 -13.74
C ASN A 110 4.32 4.06 -13.78
N LEU A 111 3.90 4.96 -12.89
CA LEU A 111 2.55 5.54 -12.93
C LEU A 111 2.33 6.35 -14.21
N ARG A 112 3.28 7.20 -14.60
CA ARG A 112 3.16 7.97 -15.86
C ARG A 112 3.07 7.07 -17.09
N LEU A 113 3.83 5.97 -17.10
CA LEU A 113 3.75 4.98 -18.16
C LEU A 113 2.41 4.25 -18.18
N ALA A 114 1.88 3.89 -17.00
CA ALA A 114 0.58 3.24 -16.88
C ALA A 114 -0.57 4.17 -17.33
N TYR A 115 -0.54 5.45 -16.95
CA TYR A 115 -1.49 6.46 -17.44
C TYR A 115 -1.36 6.66 -18.96
N GLY A 116 -0.13 6.74 -19.50
CA GLY A 116 0.08 6.85 -20.94
C GLY A 116 -0.46 5.63 -21.70
N LEU A 117 -0.38 4.44 -21.12
CA LEU A 117 -0.94 3.22 -21.70
C LEU A 117 -2.48 3.19 -21.64
N LEU A 118 -3.07 3.79 -20.60
CA LEU A 118 -4.52 3.92 -20.46
C LEU A 118 -5.10 4.94 -21.46
N ASP A 119 -4.42 6.06 -21.65
CA ASP A 119 -4.86 7.16 -22.51
C ASP A 119 -4.52 6.95 -24.00
N ALA A 120 -3.70 5.94 -24.32
CA ALA A 120 -3.34 5.63 -25.70
C ALA A 120 -4.58 5.23 -26.51
N PRO A 121 -4.79 5.83 -27.70
CA PRO A 121 -5.92 5.47 -28.55
C PRO A 121 -5.88 3.97 -28.90
N PRO A 122 -7.04 3.33 -29.09
CA PRO A 122 -7.08 1.98 -29.63
C PRO A 122 -6.40 2.00 -31.00
N SER A 123 -5.36 1.16 -31.16
CA SER A 123 -4.66 1.00 -32.43
C SER A 123 -5.65 0.46 -33.47
N ALA A 124 -5.65 1.04 -34.68
CA ALA A 124 -6.53 0.61 -35.78
C ALA A 124 -6.15 -0.76 -36.36
N ASP A 125 -4.94 -1.23 -36.05
CA ASP A 125 -4.45 -2.56 -36.38
C ASP A 125 -4.42 -3.40 -35.10
N ASP A 126 -4.93 -4.63 -35.15
CA ASP A 126 -4.93 -5.65 -34.07
C ASP A 126 -3.50 -6.09 -33.62
N ALA A 127 -2.48 -5.28 -33.90
CA ALA A 127 -1.13 -5.54 -33.45
C ALA A 127 -1.08 -5.49 -31.92
N PRO A 128 -0.39 -6.45 -31.26
CA PRO A 128 -0.18 -6.41 -29.82
C PRO A 128 0.35 -5.04 -29.43
N ARG A 129 -0.21 -4.45 -28.36
CA ARG A 129 0.20 -3.14 -27.86
C ARG A 129 1.59 -3.25 -27.22
N SER A 130 2.62 -3.44 -28.06
CA SER A 130 4.01 -3.51 -27.67
C SER A 130 4.39 -2.12 -27.20
N LEU A 131 4.65 -1.96 -25.90
CA LEU A 131 5.12 -0.73 -25.30
C LEU A 131 6.30 -0.19 -26.12
N PRO A 132 6.19 0.93 -26.86
CA PRO A 132 7.37 1.67 -27.26
C PRO A 132 7.80 2.45 -26.01
N PHE A 133 8.29 1.73 -24.99
CA PHE A 133 8.76 2.26 -23.70
C PHE A 133 9.85 3.32 -23.92
N ALA A 134 10.48 3.32 -25.10
CA ALA A 134 11.53 4.22 -25.51
C ALA A 134 11.07 5.51 -26.25
N LEU A 135 9.81 5.64 -26.69
CA LEU A 135 9.40 6.78 -27.54
C LEU A 135 8.13 7.54 -27.12
N ALA A 136 7.29 7.00 -26.23
CA ALA A 136 6.12 7.74 -25.77
C ALA A 136 6.51 8.77 -24.69
N PRO A 137 6.18 10.07 -24.84
CA PRO A 137 6.39 11.03 -23.77
C PRO A 137 5.59 10.58 -22.53
N PRO A 138 6.18 10.64 -21.32
CA PRO A 138 5.50 10.19 -20.12
C PRO A 138 4.24 11.03 -19.91
N ALA A 139 3.08 10.38 -19.79
CA ALA A 139 1.83 11.08 -19.53
C ALA A 139 1.95 11.88 -18.23
N PRO A 140 1.40 13.10 -18.16
CA PRO A 140 1.37 13.85 -16.91
C PRO A 140 0.58 13.05 -15.86
N LEU A 141 1.08 13.04 -14.62
CA LEU A 141 0.28 12.51 -13.52
C LEU A 141 -0.97 13.38 -13.32
N PRO A 142 -2.07 12.81 -12.79
CA PRO A 142 -3.22 13.60 -12.39
C PRO A 142 -2.80 14.76 -11.50
N TRP A 143 -3.42 15.93 -11.69
CA TRP A 143 -3.08 17.17 -10.96
C TRP A 143 -3.09 17.00 -9.43
N THR A 144 -3.82 16.02 -8.92
CA THR A 144 -3.87 15.65 -7.50
C THR A 144 -2.50 15.29 -6.94
N HIS A 145 -1.60 14.68 -7.72
CA HIS A 145 -0.23 14.35 -7.28
C HIS A 145 0.62 15.60 -7.04
N THR A 146 0.35 16.68 -7.77
CA THR A 146 1.02 17.98 -7.60
C THR A 146 0.37 18.80 -6.49
N ALA A 147 -0.95 18.94 -6.53
CA ALA A 147 -1.69 19.76 -5.56
C ALA A 147 -1.62 19.20 -4.14
N PHE A 148 -1.57 17.88 -3.99
CA PHE A 148 -1.47 17.20 -2.70
C PHE A 148 -0.11 16.52 -2.53
N PHE A 149 0.99 17.13 -3.00
CA PHE A 149 2.32 16.52 -2.92
C PHE A 149 2.68 16.03 -1.50
N TRP A 150 2.28 16.77 -0.45
CA TRP A 150 2.51 16.37 0.96
C TRP A 150 1.79 15.07 1.35
N HIS A 151 0.70 14.72 0.65
CA HIS A 151 -0.02 13.46 0.82
C HIS A 151 0.75 12.29 0.18
N TYR A 152 1.30 12.49 -1.02
CA TYR A 152 1.91 11.42 -1.82
C TYR A 152 3.41 11.25 -1.55
N GLU A 153 4.16 12.32 -1.27
CA GLU A 153 5.60 12.24 -1.00
C GLU A 153 5.92 11.61 0.35
N SER A 154 5.02 11.74 1.31
CA SER A 154 5.20 11.16 2.64
C SER A 154 4.47 9.82 2.77
N PRO A 155 5.17 8.73 3.13
CA PRO A 155 4.55 7.46 3.50
C PRO A 155 3.43 7.65 4.52
N CYS A 156 2.34 6.88 4.41
CA CYS A 156 1.21 6.95 5.34
C CYS A 156 1.64 6.86 6.82
N ARG A 157 2.64 6.02 7.14
CA ARG A 157 3.20 5.91 8.49
C ARG A 157 3.79 7.22 9.03
N HIS A 158 4.44 8.02 8.19
CA HIS A 158 5.03 9.29 8.60
C HIS A 158 3.95 10.34 8.82
N ARG A 159 2.91 10.33 7.97
CA ARG A 159 1.73 11.20 8.13
C ARG A 159 0.96 10.86 9.42
N ALA A 160 0.77 9.57 9.71
CA ALA A 160 0.16 9.14 10.96
C ALA A 160 0.99 9.58 12.18
N GLY A 161 2.32 9.47 12.12
CA GLY A 161 3.23 9.97 13.15
C GLY A 161 3.12 11.48 13.34
N ALA A 162 3.11 12.26 12.25
CA ALA A 162 2.94 13.72 12.30
C ALA A 162 1.57 14.12 12.88
N ALA A 163 0.51 13.38 12.55
CA ALA A 163 -0.81 13.58 13.15
C ALA A 163 -0.78 13.32 14.66
N ALA A 164 -0.16 12.22 15.11
CA ALA A 164 -0.03 11.91 16.53
C ALA A 164 0.79 12.98 17.28
N VAL A 165 1.87 13.49 16.69
CA VAL A 165 2.64 14.62 17.25
C VAL A 165 1.77 15.87 17.35
N GLY A 166 1.02 16.22 16.30
CA GLY A 166 0.07 17.33 16.32
C GLY A 166 -0.98 17.20 17.42
N TRP A 167 -1.51 15.99 17.62
CA TRP A 167 -2.44 15.67 18.71
C TRP A 167 -1.81 15.92 20.08
N VAL A 168 -0.59 15.41 20.33
CA VAL A 168 0.11 15.63 21.60
C VAL A 168 0.37 17.13 21.85
N ILE A 169 0.83 17.87 20.83
CA ILE A 169 1.05 19.32 20.93
C ILE A 169 -0.25 20.06 21.25
N LEU A 170 -1.36 19.67 20.60
CA LEU A 170 -2.68 20.27 20.86
C LEU A 170 -3.08 20.11 22.33
N PHE A 171 -3.01 18.89 22.87
CA PHE A 171 -3.39 18.64 24.26
C PHE A 171 -2.42 19.24 25.27
N ALA A 172 -1.11 19.26 24.97
CA ALA A 172 -0.14 19.99 25.78
C ALA A 172 -0.44 21.50 25.80
N GLY A 173 -0.78 22.09 24.66
CA GLY A 173 -1.21 23.47 24.55
C GLY A 173 -2.50 23.76 25.35
N LEU A 174 -3.50 22.88 25.25
CA LEU A 174 -4.73 22.97 26.04
C LEU A 174 -4.46 22.85 27.55
N PHE A 175 -3.52 22.00 27.96
CA PHE A 175 -3.10 21.89 29.35
C PHE A 175 -2.38 23.16 29.84
N ILE A 176 -1.42 23.68 29.06
CA ILE A 176 -0.72 24.95 29.37
C ILE A 176 -1.73 26.10 29.47
N ARG A 177 -2.80 26.08 28.64
CA ARG A 177 -3.84 27.12 28.65
C ARG A 177 -4.51 27.26 30.01
N LEU A 178 -4.59 26.20 30.81
CA LEU A 178 -5.16 26.21 32.17
C LEU A 178 -4.37 27.13 33.12
N PHE A 179 -3.07 27.31 32.88
CA PHE A 179 -2.18 28.09 33.75
C PHE A 179 -1.65 29.37 33.09
N ARG A 180 -1.43 29.33 31.76
CA ARG A 180 -0.80 30.40 30.97
C ARG A 180 -1.49 30.56 29.61
N PRO A 181 -2.68 31.18 29.55
CA PRO A 181 -3.50 31.23 28.34
C PRO A 181 -2.83 31.96 27.17
N ALA A 182 -2.05 33.02 27.43
CA ALA A 182 -1.33 33.74 26.37
C ALA A 182 -0.22 32.89 25.73
N ALA A 183 0.53 32.14 26.55
CA ALA A 183 1.62 31.28 26.09
C ALA A 183 1.10 30.02 25.35
N ALA A 184 -0.11 29.57 25.64
CA ALA A 184 -0.71 28.37 25.06
C ALA A 184 -1.20 28.53 23.61
N ARG A 185 -1.59 29.75 23.21
CA ARG A 185 -2.18 30.03 21.88
C ARG A 185 -1.39 29.44 20.70
N PRO A 186 -0.07 29.69 20.55
CA PRO A 186 0.67 29.16 19.40
C PRO A 186 0.69 27.62 19.38
N TRP A 187 0.80 26.97 20.53
CA TRP A 187 0.81 25.51 20.64
C TRP A 187 -0.52 24.88 20.22
N VAL A 188 -1.64 25.46 20.68
CA VAL A 188 -2.98 24.98 20.28
C VAL A 188 -3.16 25.08 18.77
N TRP A 189 -2.79 26.22 18.17
CA TRP A 189 -2.92 26.40 16.72
C TRP A 189 -1.98 25.49 15.91
N ALA A 190 -0.72 25.36 16.33
CA ALA A 190 0.24 24.47 15.69
C ALA A 190 -0.20 23.00 15.77
N GLY A 191 -0.63 22.55 16.94
CA GLY A 191 -1.13 21.19 17.15
C GLY A 191 -2.38 20.91 16.33
N LEU A 192 -3.35 21.83 16.33
CA LEU A 192 -4.57 21.72 15.54
C LEU A 192 -4.28 21.66 14.04
N PHE A 193 -3.42 22.53 13.53
CA PHE A 193 -3.03 22.56 12.13
C PHE A 193 -2.36 21.26 11.68
N LEU A 194 -1.36 20.79 12.44
CA LEU A 194 -0.67 19.53 12.15
C LEU A 194 -1.63 18.33 12.19
N PHE A 195 -2.45 18.25 13.24
CA PHE A 195 -3.42 17.17 13.38
C PHE A 195 -4.46 17.18 12.27
N ALA A 196 -5.02 18.35 11.92
CA ALA A 196 -6.04 18.46 10.89
C ALA A 196 -5.49 18.04 9.51
N ILE A 197 -4.33 18.55 9.11
CA ILE A 197 -3.75 18.24 7.79
C ILE A 197 -3.33 16.78 7.70
N TYR A 198 -2.49 16.32 8.63
CA TYR A 198 -1.94 14.96 8.55
C TYR A 198 -2.95 13.90 8.97
N GLY A 199 -3.85 14.21 9.89
CA GLY A 199 -4.95 13.33 10.30
C GLY A 199 -5.94 13.10 9.15
N THR A 200 -6.39 14.17 8.48
CA THR A 200 -7.26 14.05 7.29
C THR A 200 -6.56 13.28 6.17
N SER A 201 -5.28 13.61 5.92
CA SER A 201 -4.47 12.93 4.91
C SER A 201 -4.35 11.42 5.18
N THR A 202 -4.10 11.04 6.44
CA THR A 202 -4.04 9.63 6.87
C THR A 202 -5.39 8.94 6.74
N ALA A 203 -6.48 9.60 7.17
CA ALA A 203 -7.84 9.07 7.07
C ALA A 203 -8.26 8.80 5.62
N ILE A 204 -7.94 9.71 4.69
CA ILE A 204 -8.16 9.51 3.26
C ILE A 204 -7.43 8.25 2.76
N THR A 205 -6.15 8.08 3.11
CA THR A 205 -5.38 6.90 2.72
C THR A 205 -5.96 5.61 3.29
N LEU A 206 -6.41 5.60 4.55
CA LEU A 206 -7.06 4.43 5.15
C LEU A 206 -8.37 4.08 4.45
N LEU A 207 -9.17 5.09 4.08
CA LEU A 207 -10.41 4.89 3.34
C LEU A 207 -10.16 4.36 1.93
N GLN A 208 -9.17 4.89 1.22
CA GLN A 208 -8.73 4.38 -0.08
C GLN A 208 -8.28 2.93 0.06
N GLU A 209 -7.47 2.63 1.06
CA GLU A 209 -6.95 1.28 1.26
C GLU A 209 -8.03 0.25 1.62
N TYR A 210 -9.03 0.68 2.37
CA TYR A 210 -10.21 -0.12 2.68
C TYR A 210 -11.09 -0.40 1.45
N ARG A 211 -11.26 0.60 0.57
CA ARG A 211 -12.00 0.43 -0.69
C ARG A 211 -11.24 -0.49 -1.64
N ASP A 212 -9.94 -0.28 -1.75
CA ASP A 212 -9.08 -1.10 -2.61
C ASP A 212 -9.03 -2.54 -2.11
N SER A 213 -8.88 -2.78 -0.81
CA SER A 213 -8.85 -4.16 -0.28
C SER A 213 -10.16 -4.92 -0.52
N ARG A 214 -11.31 -4.23 -0.50
CA ARG A 214 -12.62 -4.83 -0.81
C ARG A 214 -12.84 -5.12 -2.30
N SER A 215 -12.34 -4.25 -3.17
CA SER A 215 -12.49 -4.39 -4.62
C SER A 215 -11.36 -5.20 -5.28
N TRP A 216 -10.26 -5.42 -4.57
CA TRP A 216 -9.10 -6.13 -5.11
C TRP A 216 -9.41 -7.57 -5.56
N PRO A 217 -10.13 -8.40 -4.79
CA PRO A 217 -10.38 -9.79 -5.17
C PRO A 217 -11.19 -9.96 -6.46
N THR A 218 -11.92 -8.92 -6.88
CA THR A 218 -12.74 -8.95 -8.11
C THR A 218 -11.99 -8.47 -9.35
N ARG A 219 -10.73 -8.05 -9.23
CA ARG A 219 -9.93 -7.59 -10.37
C ARG A 219 -9.51 -8.77 -11.23
N VAL A 220 -9.78 -8.66 -12.53
CA VAL A 220 -9.30 -9.59 -13.56
C VAL A 220 -8.07 -8.99 -14.20
N PHE A 221 -7.00 -9.78 -14.34
CA PHE A 221 -5.78 -9.34 -15.00
C PHE A 221 -5.77 -9.81 -16.45
N THR A 222 -5.50 -8.88 -17.36
CA THR A 222 -5.56 -9.11 -18.81
C THR A 222 -4.24 -8.77 -19.48
N SER A 223 -3.74 -9.61 -20.39
CA SER A 223 -2.62 -9.26 -21.26
C SER A 223 -3.13 -8.60 -22.54
N ASN A 224 -2.50 -7.51 -22.98
CA ASN A 224 -2.77 -6.90 -24.30
C ASN A 224 -2.05 -7.63 -25.46
N GLY A 225 -1.49 -8.81 -25.21
CA GLY A 225 -0.99 -9.74 -26.22
C GLY A 225 -1.89 -10.97 -26.20
N GLY A 226 -2.53 -11.26 -27.34
CA GLY A 226 -3.67 -12.17 -27.47
C GLY A 226 -3.45 -13.59 -26.94
N GLU A 227 -4.52 -14.13 -26.36
CA GLU A 227 -5.13 -15.45 -26.63
C GLU A 227 -6.19 -15.70 -25.54
N ASP A 228 -7.40 -15.24 -25.81
CA ASP A 228 -8.63 -15.76 -25.22
C ASP A 228 -9.71 -15.65 -26.31
N ALA A 229 -9.70 -16.58 -27.28
CA ALA A 229 -10.87 -17.14 -27.99
C ALA A 229 -10.49 -17.74 -29.36
N SER A 230 -9.99 -18.98 -29.35
CA SER A 230 -10.45 -20.07 -30.25
C SER A 230 -9.92 -21.41 -29.79
#